data_AF-A0A521GIY6-F1
#
_entry.id   AF-A0A521GIY6-F1
#
_cell.length_a   1.000
_cell.length_b   1.000
_cell.length_c   1.000
_cell.angle_alpha   90.00
_cell.angle_beta   90.00
_cell.angle_gamma   90.00
#
_symmetry.space_group_name_H-M   'P 1'
#
loop_
_entity.id
_entity.type
_entity.pdbx_description
1 polymer ?
#
loop_
_entity_poly.entity_id
_entity_poly.type
_entity_poly.pdbx_seq_one_letter_code
_entity_poly.pdbx_strand_id
1 'polypeptide(L)'
;MNPIYYLFKTLGVPFTRSYLLDWLADRQLNSLSDFSSLLDTYRVANLAARLEPGQLTEVSLPCLAHCQPENEAPAFVVITAVENRQVAYFEGKKTKRVAVAEFAKLWSGAVLLLAPDAQSGEPNYAQNRKSQQRQTGQRVLAGLGLGLLALVLLNQTTNGPEAGWLLVQFLGLGLCVLLLINEFGKPALWIGKLCQVGKQTNCQAVLHSPGARLFGWLSLAEVGFVYFLGTIFSFALSSALPAKGLVAGAVLPLTLWSVYYQGRVAKAWCTLCLGVMAVLWISFGVSFPLGGSPLGGIPSVALNQLGALGGSWLVAAGLWFLVRPFVVTTQQKRGVDGELGRWRHNSSLFLASLRGQSSTDLAPLPDEDQIGSPDAPVVLTMVSNPHCNPCKDAYRELTTWQNYFCDELQLRIRHINSGEERYQTHDTWAEQAAIEYTPTLFINGRKLPEPYSVNDIRYHIRALAEA
;
A
#
# COMPACT_ATOMS: atom_id res chain seq x y z
N MET A 1 13.38 4.64 -12.49
CA MET A 1 13.47 3.39 -11.72
C MET A 1 13.97 3.84 -10.37
N ASN A 2 13.24 3.60 -9.28
CA ASN A 2 13.63 4.15 -7.98
C ASN A 2 15.09 3.70 -7.67
N PRO A 3 16.01 4.60 -7.24
CA PRO A 3 17.43 4.31 -7.03
C PRO A 3 17.71 3.03 -6.24
N ILE A 4 16.82 2.68 -5.32
CA ILE A 4 16.91 1.48 -4.49
C ILE A 4 16.76 0.20 -5.31
N TYR A 5 15.83 0.17 -6.27
CA TYR A 5 15.69 -1.00 -7.16
C TYR A 5 16.95 -1.23 -7.96
N TYR A 6 17.57 -0.13 -8.40
CA TYR A 6 18.82 -0.19 -9.10
C TYR A 6 19.93 -0.66 -8.17
N LEU A 7 20.02 -0.11 -6.94
CA LEU A 7 20.98 -0.51 -5.92
C LEU A 7 20.93 -2.02 -5.63
N PHE A 8 19.77 -2.55 -5.24
CA PHE A 8 19.59 -3.97 -4.92
C PHE A 8 19.91 -4.89 -6.11
N LYS A 9 19.57 -4.45 -7.33
CA LYS A 9 19.92 -5.19 -8.56
C LYS A 9 21.43 -5.19 -8.80
N THR A 10 22.11 -4.07 -8.59
CA THR A 10 23.56 -3.94 -8.77
C THR A 10 24.33 -4.69 -7.68
N LEU A 11 23.81 -4.75 -6.45
CA LEU A 11 24.36 -5.53 -5.34
C LEU A 11 24.16 -7.05 -5.51
N GLY A 12 23.30 -7.49 -6.43
CA GLY A 12 22.99 -8.91 -6.62
C GLY A 12 22.14 -9.53 -5.49
N VAL A 13 21.56 -8.71 -4.62
CA VAL A 13 20.75 -9.18 -3.48
C VAL A 13 19.41 -9.72 -4.00
N PRO A 14 18.97 -10.92 -3.60
CA PRO A 14 17.69 -11.46 -4.02
C PRO A 14 16.53 -10.72 -3.36
N PHE A 15 15.67 -10.10 -4.17
CA PHE A 15 14.47 -9.41 -3.72
C PHE A 15 13.30 -9.54 -4.70
N THR A 16 12.10 -9.30 -4.19
CA THR A 16 10.83 -9.24 -4.89
C THR A 16 10.35 -7.79 -4.93
N ARG A 17 9.81 -7.38 -6.08
CA ARG A 17 9.34 -6.00 -6.27
C ARG A 17 8.13 -5.70 -5.40
N SER A 18 7.26 -6.68 -5.17
CA SER A 18 6.09 -6.49 -4.29
C SER A 18 6.51 -6.17 -2.86
N TYR A 19 7.42 -6.98 -2.29
CA TYR A 19 7.85 -6.78 -0.91
C TYR A 19 8.59 -5.44 -0.73
N LEU A 20 9.49 -5.09 -1.65
CA LEU A 20 10.17 -3.80 -1.61
C LEU A 20 9.20 -2.62 -1.75
N LEU A 21 8.20 -2.69 -2.63
CA LEU A 21 7.18 -1.64 -2.74
C LEU A 21 6.34 -1.52 -1.47
N ASP A 22 5.93 -2.65 -0.87
CA ASP A 22 5.13 -2.65 0.35
C ASP A 22 5.95 -2.11 1.53
N TRP A 23 7.24 -2.47 1.64
CA TRP A 23 8.14 -1.91 2.66
C TRP A 23 8.29 -0.38 2.52
N LEU A 24 8.33 0.11 1.28
CA LEU A 24 8.42 1.55 0.96
C LEU A 24 7.08 2.28 1.01
N ALA A 25 5.94 1.59 0.97
CA ALA A 25 4.63 2.22 0.91
C ALA A 25 4.33 3.06 2.15
N ASP A 26 4.79 2.56 3.31
CA ASP A 26 4.57 3.19 4.62
C ASP A 26 5.76 4.02 5.10
N ARG A 27 6.84 4.12 4.28
CA ARG A 27 8.11 4.72 4.66
C ARG A 27 8.64 5.66 3.58
N GLN A 28 8.94 6.90 3.94
CA GLN A 28 9.74 7.78 3.09
C GLN A 28 11.21 7.59 3.45
N LEU A 29 12.04 7.32 2.45
CA LEU A 29 13.49 7.24 2.63
C LEU A 29 14.09 8.62 2.45
N ASN A 30 14.12 9.37 3.54
CA ASN A 30 14.55 10.77 3.54
C ASN A 30 15.93 10.95 4.17
N SER A 31 16.45 9.93 4.86
CA SER A 31 17.72 9.97 5.57
C SER A 31 18.54 8.70 5.36
N LEU A 32 19.86 8.78 5.57
CA LEU A 32 20.76 7.62 5.49
C LEU A 32 20.37 6.52 6.50
N SER A 33 19.83 6.87 7.66
CA SER A 33 19.33 5.90 8.65
C SER A 33 18.11 5.13 8.15
N ASP A 34 17.24 5.76 7.34
CA ASP A 34 16.11 5.05 6.73
C ASP A 34 16.62 4.01 5.70
N PHE A 35 17.65 4.36 4.92
CA PHE A 35 18.30 3.42 3.99
C PHE A 35 19.03 2.31 4.73
N SER A 36 19.73 2.64 5.82
CA SER A 36 20.38 1.65 6.69
C SER A 36 19.36 0.65 7.23
N SER A 37 18.22 1.12 7.74
CA SER A 37 17.13 0.27 8.23
C SER A 37 16.54 -0.66 7.16
N LEU A 38 16.44 -0.18 5.91
CA LEU A 38 16.07 -1.00 4.77
C LEU A 38 17.11 -2.10 4.53
N LEU A 39 18.37 -1.74 4.42
CA LEU A 39 19.46 -2.67 4.14
C LEU A 39 19.62 -3.72 5.24
N ASP A 40 19.45 -3.31 6.50
CA ASP A 40 19.40 -4.16 7.69
C ASP A 40 18.29 -5.21 7.59
N THR A 41 17.09 -4.81 7.11
CA THR A 41 15.98 -5.75 6.86
C THR A 41 16.36 -6.82 5.84
N TYR A 42 17.21 -6.49 4.86
CA TYR A 42 17.71 -7.40 3.84
C TYR A 42 19.07 -8.02 4.20
N ARG A 43 19.54 -7.86 5.44
CA ARG A 43 20.83 -8.39 5.93
C ARG A 43 22.01 -7.96 5.07
N VAL A 44 22.00 -6.71 4.60
CA VAL A 44 23.13 -6.11 3.87
C VAL A 44 23.90 -5.25 4.88
N ALA A 45 25.11 -5.67 5.25
CA ALA A 45 25.96 -4.89 6.13
C ALA A 45 26.23 -3.52 5.50
N ASN A 46 26.09 -2.46 6.29
CA ASN A 46 26.20 -1.10 5.82
C ASN A 46 26.84 -0.18 6.86
N LEU A 47 27.55 0.84 6.37
CA LEU A 47 28.26 1.80 7.21
C LEU A 47 28.09 3.20 6.63
N ALA A 48 27.54 4.13 7.43
CA ALA A 48 27.51 5.54 7.08
C ALA A 48 28.89 6.15 7.34
N ALA A 49 29.47 6.76 6.32
CA ALA A 49 30.79 7.39 6.40
C ALA A 49 30.76 8.78 5.76
N ARG A 50 31.60 9.68 6.28
CA ARG A 50 31.88 10.96 5.63
C ARG A 50 33.27 10.87 5.01
N LEU A 51 33.36 11.17 3.72
CA LEU A 51 34.56 11.01 2.92
C LEU A 51 34.94 12.32 2.24
N GLU A 52 36.22 12.44 1.92
CA GLU A 52 36.74 13.49 1.05
C GLU A 52 36.70 13.05 -0.43
N PRO A 53 36.66 13.97 -1.40
CA PRO A 53 36.59 13.62 -2.83
C PRO A 53 37.72 12.70 -3.32
N GLY A 54 38.91 12.79 -2.71
CA GLY A 54 40.04 11.91 -3.02
C GLY A 54 39.86 10.47 -2.55
N GLN A 55 39.06 10.24 -1.51
CA GLN A 55 38.83 8.91 -0.91
C GLN A 55 37.78 8.10 -1.67
N LEU A 56 37.03 8.72 -2.59
CA LEU A 56 35.99 8.04 -3.38
C LEU A 56 36.53 6.87 -4.23
N THR A 57 37.82 6.86 -4.55
CA THR A 57 38.44 5.76 -5.32
C THR A 57 38.72 4.52 -4.48
N GLU A 58 38.69 4.62 -3.16
CA GLU A 58 39.07 3.54 -2.22
C GLU A 58 37.86 2.82 -1.62
N VAL A 59 36.64 3.28 -1.93
CA VAL A 59 35.41 2.73 -1.36
C VAL A 59 34.94 1.48 -2.08
N SER A 60 34.27 0.60 -1.33
CA SER A 60 33.49 -0.50 -1.89
C SER A 60 32.30 0.05 -2.70
N LEU A 61 32.21 -0.34 -3.97
CA LEU A 61 31.12 0.01 -4.87
C LEU A 61 30.21 -1.21 -5.13
N PRO A 62 28.91 -1.02 -5.37
CA PRO A 62 28.20 0.26 -5.38
C PRO A 62 27.96 0.81 -3.97
N CYS A 63 27.90 2.14 -3.83
CA CYS A 63 27.56 2.82 -2.58
C CYS A 63 26.45 3.86 -2.80
N LEU A 64 25.74 4.21 -1.73
CA LEU A 64 24.71 5.26 -1.78
C LEU A 64 25.36 6.59 -1.35
N ALA A 65 25.17 7.66 -2.12
CA ALA A 65 25.67 8.99 -1.78
C ALA A 65 24.52 9.97 -1.57
N HIS A 66 24.69 10.86 -0.59
CA HIS A 66 23.75 11.95 -0.33
C HIS A 66 24.20 13.22 -1.08
N CYS A 67 23.35 13.67 -2.01
CA CYS A 67 23.57 14.86 -2.80
C CYS A 67 22.60 15.97 -2.37
N GLN A 68 23.11 17.20 -2.25
CA GLN A 68 22.31 18.36 -1.89
C GLN A 68 22.70 19.54 -2.81
N PRO A 69 22.08 19.64 -3.99
CA PRO A 69 22.32 20.75 -4.91
C PRO A 69 21.80 22.07 -4.31
N GLU A 70 22.44 23.19 -4.64
CA GLU A 70 22.15 24.53 -4.08
C GLU A 70 20.70 25.03 -4.24
N ASN A 71 19.90 24.45 -5.15
CA ASN A 71 18.52 24.85 -5.43
C ASN A 71 17.55 23.67 -5.65
N GLU A 72 17.91 22.46 -5.21
CA GLU A 72 17.07 21.28 -5.36
C GLU A 72 16.89 20.55 -4.04
N ALA A 73 15.84 19.72 -3.95
CA ALA A 73 15.65 18.86 -2.80
C ALA A 73 16.82 17.87 -2.66
N PRO A 74 17.23 17.52 -1.41
CA PRO A 74 18.25 16.51 -1.20
C PRO A 74 17.86 15.19 -1.87
N ALA A 75 18.84 14.57 -2.53
CA ALA A 75 18.64 13.37 -3.33
C ALA A 75 19.69 12.32 -2.99
N PHE A 76 19.26 11.05 -3.04
CA PHE A 76 20.16 9.91 -2.88
C PHE A 76 20.46 9.31 -4.25
N VAL A 77 21.76 9.16 -4.54
CA VAL A 77 22.25 8.59 -5.80
C VAL A 77 23.07 7.34 -5.53
N VAL A 78 23.10 6.42 -6.50
CA VAL A 78 23.90 5.18 -6.39
C VAL A 78 25.17 5.36 -7.20
N ILE A 79 26.32 5.41 -6.55
CA ILE A 79 27.62 5.40 -7.22
C ILE A 79 27.94 3.96 -7.62
N THR A 80 28.33 3.77 -8.87
CA THR A 80 28.54 2.44 -9.48
C THR A 80 29.97 2.19 -9.93
N ALA A 81 30.70 3.24 -10.31
CA ALA A 81 32.10 3.16 -10.69
C ALA A 81 32.79 4.50 -10.40
N VAL A 82 34.07 4.43 -10.02
CA VAL A 82 34.96 5.59 -9.92
C VAL A 82 36.24 5.23 -10.67
N GLU A 83 36.40 5.75 -11.88
CA GLU A 83 37.50 5.39 -12.79
C GLU A 83 38.01 6.66 -13.48
N ASN A 84 39.33 6.78 -13.69
CA ASN A 84 39.94 7.88 -14.46
C ASN A 84 39.50 9.29 -13.98
N ARG A 85 39.36 9.50 -12.67
CA ARG A 85 38.84 10.74 -12.05
C ARG A 85 37.40 11.11 -12.48
N GLN A 86 36.63 10.12 -12.92
CA GLN A 86 35.20 10.25 -13.20
C GLN A 86 34.39 9.38 -12.24
N VAL A 87 33.23 9.90 -11.83
CA VAL A 87 32.25 9.19 -11.01
C VAL A 87 31.07 8.83 -11.90
N ALA A 88 30.72 7.55 -11.96
CA ALA A 88 29.51 7.06 -12.59
C ALA A 88 28.44 6.84 -11.52
N TYR A 89 27.37 7.63 -11.54
CA TYR A 89 26.27 7.53 -10.59
C TYR A 89 24.92 7.41 -11.29
N PHE A 90 24.00 6.67 -10.69
CA PHE A 90 22.65 6.47 -11.17
C PHE A 90 21.68 7.42 -10.47
N GLU A 91 20.98 8.22 -11.27
CA GLU A 91 19.99 9.18 -10.81
C GLU A 91 18.72 9.06 -11.65
N GLY A 92 17.60 8.80 -10.98
CA GLY A 92 16.27 8.69 -11.58
C GLY A 92 16.10 7.52 -12.56
N LYS A 93 16.60 7.64 -13.78
CA LYS A 93 16.50 6.62 -14.85
C LYS A 93 17.76 6.50 -15.71
N LYS A 94 18.80 7.30 -15.45
CA LYS A 94 20.00 7.35 -16.29
C LYS A 94 21.23 7.28 -15.40
N THR A 95 22.26 6.63 -15.93
CA THR A 95 23.61 6.71 -15.36
C THR A 95 24.28 7.95 -15.95
N LYS A 96 24.75 8.85 -15.07
CA LYS A 96 25.56 10.01 -15.43
C LYS A 96 27.02 9.69 -15.12
N ARG A 97 27.92 10.23 -15.95
CA ARG A 97 29.37 10.21 -15.71
C ARG A 97 29.84 11.65 -15.68
N VAL A 98 30.46 12.04 -14.57
CA VAL A 98 30.96 13.40 -14.34
C VAL A 98 32.35 13.35 -13.73
N ALA A 99 33.11 14.43 -13.80
CA ALA A 99 34.39 14.50 -13.10
C ALA A 99 34.18 14.45 -11.58
N VAL A 100 35.11 13.85 -10.83
CA VAL A 100 35.05 13.81 -9.34
C VAL A 100 34.90 15.22 -8.76
N ALA A 101 35.61 16.21 -9.31
CA ALA A 101 35.53 17.60 -8.89
C ALA A 101 34.15 18.24 -9.13
N GLU A 102 33.42 17.79 -10.16
CA GLU A 102 32.07 18.26 -10.46
C GLU A 102 31.05 17.58 -9.54
N PHE A 103 31.21 16.27 -9.32
CA PHE A 103 30.39 15.52 -8.36
C PHE A 103 30.52 16.06 -6.93
N ALA A 104 31.74 16.42 -6.52
CA ALA A 104 32.04 16.97 -5.19
C ALA A 104 31.29 18.27 -4.88
N LYS A 105 30.88 19.04 -5.90
CA LYS A 105 30.05 20.24 -5.71
C LYS A 105 28.60 19.94 -5.34
N LEU A 106 28.11 18.76 -5.73
CA LEU A 106 26.73 18.30 -5.51
C LEU A 106 26.62 17.38 -4.30
N TRP A 107 27.71 16.74 -3.91
CA TRP A 107 27.78 15.72 -2.87
C TRP A 107 28.08 16.32 -1.49
N SER A 108 27.33 15.93 -0.47
CA SER A 108 27.47 16.47 0.89
C SER A 108 28.63 15.87 1.70
N GLY A 109 29.47 15.04 1.06
CA GLY A 109 30.52 14.25 1.70
C GLY A 109 30.03 12.96 2.37
N ALA A 110 28.72 12.74 2.48
CA ALA A 110 28.16 11.57 3.17
C ALA A 110 27.84 10.43 2.20
N VAL A 111 28.25 9.21 2.56
CA VAL A 111 27.98 7.97 1.83
C VAL A 111 27.52 6.86 2.77
N LEU A 112 26.79 5.89 2.21
CA LEU A 112 26.49 4.61 2.82
C LEU A 112 27.26 3.54 2.05
N LEU A 113 28.30 3.01 2.69
CA LEU A 113 29.09 1.89 2.22
C LEU A 113 28.33 0.59 2.46
N LEU A 114 28.44 -0.37 1.53
CA LEU A 114 27.62 -1.57 1.51
C LEU A 114 28.50 -2.79 1.29
N ALA A 115 28.28 -3.84 2.08
CA ALA A 115 29.00 -5.10 2.01
C ALA A 115 27.99 -6.27 2.03
N PRO A 116 27.37 -6.61 0.88
CA PRO A 116 26.48 -7.75 0.80
C PRO A 116 27.26 -9.07 0.95
N ASP A 117 26.64 -10.06 1.58
CA ASP A 117 27.19 -11.40 1.75
C ASP A 117 26.21 -12.48 1.26
N ALA A 118 26.53 -13.76 1.51
CA ALA A 118 25.69 -14.88 1.09
C ALA A 118 24.35 -14.98 1.85
N GLN A 119 24.21 -14.31 3.00
CA GLN A 119 22.97 -14.25 3.79
C GLN A 119 22.12 -13.01 3.45
N SER A 120 22.69 -12.02 2.75
CA SER A 120 21.96 -10.88 2.24
C SER A 120 20.83 -11.30 1.31
N GLY A 121 19.61 -10.86 1.62
CA GLY A 121 18.42 -11.24 0.88
C GLY A 121 17.14 -10.83 1.59
N GLU A 122 16.06 -10.82 0.81
CA GLU A 122 14.73 -10.56 1.35
C GLU A 122 14.30 -11.63 2.38
N PRO A 123 13.73 -11.23 3.53
CA PRO A 123 13.11 -12.16 4.46
C PRO A 123 12.02 -12.99 3.77
N ASN A 124 12.06 -14.32 3.92
CA ASN A 124 11.10 -15.25 3.30
C ASN A 124 11.02 -15.15 1.76
N TYR A 125 12.14 -14.82 1.09
CA TYR A 125 12.21 -14.63 -0.36
C TYR A 125 11.50 -15.70 -1.20
N ALA A 126 11.64 -16.99 -0.86
CA ALA A 126 11.02 -18.07 -1.62
C ALA A 126 9.48 -18.01 -1.60
N GLN A 127 8.87 -17.66 -0.46
CA GLN A 127 7.42 -17.52 -0.33
C GLN A 127 6.92 -16.27 -1.05
N ASN A 128 7.63 -15.15 -0.88
CA ASN A 128 7.28 -13.89 -1.52
C ASN A 128 7.41 -13.97 -3.04
N ARG A 129 8.40 -14.69 -3.56
CA ARG A 129 8.59 -14.94 -4.99
C ARG A 129 7.43 -15.74 -5.60
N LYS A 130 6.96 -16.78 -4.91
CA LYS A 130 5.76 -17.54 -5.33
C LYS A 130 4.51 -16.65 -5.36
N SER A 131 4.33 -15.83 -4.33
CA SER A 131 3.22 -14.85 -4.28
C SER A 131 3.30 -13.85 -5.43
N GLN A 132 4.47 -13.28 -5.70
CA GLN A 132 4.67 -12.34 -6.81
C GLN A 132 4.40 -13.01 -8.15
N GLN A 133 4.88 -14.23 -8.38
CA GLN A 133 4.61 -14.98 -9.62
C GLN A 133 3.11 -15.22 -9.82
N ARG A 134 2.38 -15.59 -8.76
CA ARG A 134 0.92 -15.75 -8.80
C ARG A 134 0.23 -14.42 -9.15
N GLN A 135 0.62 -13.32 -8.51
CA GLN A 135 0.06 -11.99 -8.80
C GLN A 135 0.38 -11.53 -10.23
N THR A 136 1.60 -11.76 -10.71
CA THR A 136 1.99 -11.47 -12.10
C THR A 136 1.16 -12.31 -13.07
N GLY A 137 0.98 -13.60 -12.82
CA GLY A 137 0.13 -14.48 -13.63
C GLY A 137 -1.31 -14.00 -13.68
N GLN A 138 -1.90 -13.62 -12.53
CA GLN A 138 -3.24 -13.04 -12.47
C GLN A 138 -3.36 -11.74 -13.27
N ARG A 139 -2.36 -10.85 -13.22
CA ARG A 139 -2.33 -9.61 -14.01
C ARG A 139 -2.23 -9.88 -15.51
N VAL A 140 -1.43 -10.87 -15.93
CA VAL A 140 -1.34 -11.29 -17.33
C VAL A 140 -2.67 -11.85 -17.82
N LEU A 141 -3.30 -12.75 -17.05
CA LEU A 141 -4.62 -13.29 -17.39
C LEU A 141 -5.70 -12.20 -17.48
N ALA A 142 -5.72 -11.26 -16.54
CA ALA A 142 -6.62 -10.11 -16.60
C ALA A 142 -6.36 -9.24 -17.84
N GLY A 143 -5.07 -8.99 -18.18
CA GLY A 143 -4.68 -8.27 -19.38
C GLY A 143 -5.11 -8.96 -20.67
N LEU A 144 -4.96 -10.29 -20.75
CA LEU A 144 -5.44 -11.09 -21.88
C LEU A 144 -6.97 -11.04 -21.99
N GLY A 145 -7.69 -11.14 -20.87
CA GLY A 145 -9.15 -11.00 -20.85
C GLY A 145 -9.63 -9.63 -21.33
N LEU A 146 -8.96 -8.55 -20.90
CA LEU A 146 -9.24 -7.19 -21.38
C LEU A 146 -8.91 -7.03 -22.87
N GLY A 147 -7.80 -7.62 -23.33
CA GLY A 147 -7.43 -7.63 -24.75
C GLY A 147 -8.44 -8.35 -25.64
N LEU A 148 -8.94 -9.51 -25.18
CA LEU A 148 -10.00 -10.26 -25.86
C LEU A 148 -11.31 -9.46 -25.91
N LEU A 149 -11.72 -8.86 -24.78
CA LEU A 149 -12.90 -8.01 -24.74
C LEU A 149 -12.76 -6.84 -25.72
N ALA A 150 -11.62 -6.16 -25.74
CA ALA A 150 -11.36 -5.07 -26.68
C ALA A 150 -11.46 -5.53 -28.14
N LEU A 151 -10.91 -6.69 -28.48
CA LEU A 151 -11.03 -7.27 -29.82
C LEU A 151 -12.49 -7.56 -30.20
N VAL A 152 -13.28 -8.15 -29.29
CA VAL A 152 -14.71 -8.40 -29.50
C VAL A 152 -15.46 -7.09 -29.73
N LEU A 153 -15.20 -6.08 -28.90
CA LEU A 153 -15.83 -4.76 -29.04
C LEU A 153 -15.48 -4.11 -30.39
N LEU A 154 -14.22 -4.17 -30.83
CA LEU A 154 -13.78 -3.66 -32.12
C LEU A 154 -14.45 -4.38 -33.30
N ASN A 155 -14.67 -5.69 -33.19
CA ASN A 155 -15.38 -6.45 -34.21
C ASN A 155 -16.88 -6.12 -34.27
N GLN A 156 -17.50 -5.77 -33.13
CA GLN A 156 -18.90 -5.37 -33.06
C GLN A 156 -19.15 -3.93 -33.51
N THR A 157 -18.16 -3.04 -33.41
CA THR A 157 -18.28 -1.65 -33.88
C THR A 157 -18.13 -1.60 -35.40
N THR A 158 -19.24 -1.76 -36.12
CA THR A 158 -19.27 -1.74 -37.58
C THR A 158 -19.51 -0.33 -38.14
N ASN A 159 -20.15 0.54 -37.36
CA ASN A 159 -20.58 1.88 -37.79
C ASN A 159 -20.13 3.00 -36.84
N GLY A 160 -20.01 4.22 -37.37
CA GLY A 160 -19.64 5.42 -36.61
C GLY A 160 -20.52 5.71 -35.36
N PRO A 161 -21.86 5.60 -35.44
CA PRO A 161 -22.73 5.81 -34.27
C PRO A 161 -22.52 4.78 -33.15
N GLU A 162 -22.24 3.52 -33.50
CA GLU A 162 -21.95 2.46 -32.52
C GLU A 162 -20.64 2.74 -31.77
N ALA A 163 -19.60 3.17 -32.49
CA ALA A 163 -18.35 3.61 -31.90
C ALA A 163 -18.55 4.83 -31.00
N GLY A 164 -19.31 5.83 -31.45
CA GLY A 164 -19.65 7.01 -30.65
C GLY A 164 -20.41 6.66 -29.37
N TRP A 165 -21.41 5.79 -29.47
CA TRP A 165 -22.17 5.31 -28.32
C TRP A 165 -21.29 4.54 -27.32
N LEU A 166 -20.39 3.68 -27.81
CA LEU A 166 -19.45 2.92 -26.98
C LEU A 166 -18.46 3.85 -26.24
N LEU A 167 -17.96 4.89 -26.90
CA LEU A 167 -17.10 5.91 -26.28
C LEU A 167 -17.82 6.62 -25.13
N VAL A 168 -19.11 6.95 -25.29
CA VAL A 168 -19.94 7.54 -24.24
C VAL A 168 -20.05 6.58 -23.04
N GLN A 169 -20.19 5.27 -23.25
CA GLN A 169 -20.21 4.29 -22.15
C GLN A 169 -18.86 4.22 -21.41
N PHE A 170 -17.74 4.21 -22.14
CA PHE A 170 -16.41 4.22 -21.52
C PHE A 170 -16.15 5.50 -20.72
N LEU A 171 -16.62 6.64 -21.20
CA LEU A 171 -16.55 7.91 -20.45
C LEU A 171 -17.35 7.81 -19.15
N GLY A 172 -18.57 7.26 -19.20
CA GLY A 172 -19.40 7.03 -18.02
C GLY A 172 -18.75 6.08 -17.01
N LEU A 173 -18.19 4.96 -17.49
CA LEU A 173 -17.44 4.02 -16.67
C LEU A 173 -16.24 4.70 -16.00
N GLY A 174 -15.48 5.51 -16.74
CA GLY A 174 -14.34 6.27 -16.22
C GLY A 174 -14.74 7.24 -15.10
N LEU A 175 -15.85 7.97 -15.27
CA LEU A 175 -16.39 8.84 -14.23
C LEU A 175 -16.85 8.06 -13.00
N CYS A 176 -17.50 6.91 -13.16
CA CYS A 176 -17.87 6.04 -12.04
C CYS A 176 -16.64 5.48 -11.30
N VAL A 177 -15.57 5.11 -12.02
CA VAL A 177 -14.30 4.70 -11.39
C VAL A 177 -13.70 5.85 -10.58
N LEU A 178 -13.72 7.07 -11.10
CA LEU A 178 -13.26 8.25 -10.35
C LEU A 178 -14.09 8.49 -9.08
N LEU A 179 -15.42 8.33 -9.17
CA LEU A 179 -16.31 8.41 -8.01
C LEU A 179 -15.97 7.33 -6.96
N LEU A 180 -15.76 6.08 -7.38
CA LEU A 180 -15.40 4.97 -6.48
C LEU A 180 -14.02 5.18 -5.82
N ILE A 181 -13.03 5.68 -6.56
CA ILE A 181 -11.71 6.05 -6.00
C ILE A 181 -11.87 7.15 -4.95
N ASN A 182 -12.72 8.14 -5.20
CA ASN A 182 -12.98 9.23 -4.28
C ASN A 182 -13.85 8.82 -3.08
N GLU A 183 -14.67 7.78 -3.22
CA GLU A 183 -15.53 7.24 -2.15
C GLU A 183 -14.73 6.33 -1.20
N PHE A 184 -13.93 5.40 -1.73
CA PHE A 184 -13.23 4.39 -0.93
C PHE A 184 -11.74 4.68 -0.67
N GLY A 185 -11.13 5.61 -1.40
CA GLY A 185 -9.70 5.93 -1.32
C GLY A 185 -9.41 7.35 -0.82
N LYS A 186 -8.13 7.64 -0.58
CA LYS A 186 -7.68 9.02 -0.36
C LYS A 186 -7.81 9.80 -1.68
N PRO A 187 -8.48 10.97 -1.70
CA PRO A 187 -8.63 11.74 -2.94
C PRO A 187 -7.25 12.15 -3.45
N ALA A 188 -6.94 11.79 -4.70
CA ALA A 188 -5.71 12.27 -5.32
C ALA A 188 -5.75 13.80 -5.43
N LEU A 189 -4.60 14.46 -5.27
CA LEU A 189 -4.51 15.94 -5.25
C LEU A 189 -5.19 16.61 -6.45
N TRP A 190 -5.17 15.96 -7.62
CA TRP A 190 -5.81 16.45 -8.84
C TRP A 190 -7.33 16.21 -8.88
N ILE A 191 -7.84 15.15 -8.23
CA ILE A 191 -9.28 14.89 -8.07
C ILE A 191 -9.89 15.96 -7.15
N GLY A 192 -9.16 16.35 -6.10
CA GLY A 192 -9.57 17.45 -5.21
C GLY A 192 -9.82 18.76 -5.97
N LYS A 193 -8.99 19.09 -6.97
CA LYS A 193 -9.16 20.28 -7.81
C LYS A 193 -10.45 20.23 -8.65
N LEU A 194 -10.79 19.07 -9.22
CA LEU A 194 -12.03 18.87 -9.99
C LEU A 194 -13.29 18.95 -9.10
N CYS A 195 -13.16 18.64 -7.82
CA CYS A 195 -14.25 18.64 -6.85
C CYS A 195 -14.41 19.95 -6.07
N GLN A 196 -13.51 20.93 -6.25
CA GLN A 196 -13.52 22.25 -5.56
C GLN A 196 -13.56 23.45 -6.54
N VAL A 197 -14.14 23.27 -7.72
CA VAL A 197 -14.17 24.30 -8.78
C VAL A 197 -14.96 25.57 -8.40
N GLY A 198 -15.83 25.52 -7.39
CA GLY A 198 -16.58 26.65 -6.86
C GLY A 198 -16.92 26.56 -5.38
N LYS A 199 -17.46 27.65 -4.81
CA LYS A 199 -17.75 27.78 -3.37
C LYS A 199 -18.78 26.79 -2.82
N GLN A 200 -19.63 26.19 -3.67
CA GLN A 200 -20.65 25.21 -3.29
C GLN A 200 -20.44 23.82 -3.91
N THR A 201 -19.31 23.58 -4.58
CA THR A 201 -18.97 22.25 -5.09
C THR A 201 -18.20 21.47 -4.03
N ASN A 202 -18.79 20.37 -3.58
CA ASN A 202 -18.17 19.45 -2.65
C ASN A 202 -18.66 18.02 -2.96
N CYS A 203 -17.85 17.29 -3.74
CA CYS A 203 -18.15 15.90 -4.10
C CYS A 203 -18.27 15.00 -2.86
N GLN A 204 -17.48 15.24 -1.82
CA GLN A 204 -17.43 14.37 -0.65
C GLN A 204 -18.69 14.49 0.21
N ALA A 205 -19.22 15.71 0.36
CA ALA A 205 -20.49 15.96 1.03
C ALA A 205 -21.66 15.25 0.34
N VAL A 206 -21.64 15.12 -0.99
CA VAL A 206 -22.66 14.40 -1.75
C VAL A 206 -22.44 12.89 -1.68
N LEU A 207 -21.22 12.40 -1.93
CA LEU A 207 -20.92 10.96 -2.01
C LEU A 207 -21.08 10.21 -0.68
N HIS A 208 -20.84 10.88 0.44
CA HIS A 208 -20.99 10.29 1.77
C HIS A 208 -22.37 10.59 2.40
N SER A 209 -23.26 11.24 1.66
CA SER A 209 -24.62 11.53 2.11
C SER A 209 -25.50 10.27 2.14
N PRO A 210 -26.57 10.24 2.96
CA PRO A 210 -27.50 9.12 2.97
C PRO A 210 -28.20 8.92 1.61
N GLY A 211 -28.41 9.99 0.83
CA GLY A 211 -29.02 9.90 -0.50
C GLY A 211 -28.11 9.31 -1.57
N ALA A 212 -26.82 9.15 -1.30
CA ALA A 212 -25.87 8.49 -2.19
C ALA A 212 -25.84 6.95 -2.03
N ARG A 213 -26.65 6.39 -1.13
CA ARG A 213 -26.73 4.94 -0.88
C ARG A 213 -28.12 4.38 -1.17
N LEU A 214 -28.17 3.33 -1.96
CA LEU A 214 -29.33 2.49 -2.17
C LEU A 214 -29.37 1.40 -1.09
N PHE A 215 -30.53 1.21 -0.45
CA PHE A 215 -30.73 0.22 0.63
C PHE A 215 -29.75 0.34 1.82
N GLY A 216 -29.07 1.49 1.98
CA GLY A 216 -28.15 1.77 3.07
C GLY A 216 -26.74 1.17 2.93
N TRP A 217 -26.50 0.23 2.01
CA TRP A 217 -25.20 -0.47 1.89
C TRP A 217 -24.55 -0.38 0.50
N LEU A 218 -25.33 -0.11 -0.56
CA LEU A 218 -24.85 -0.07 -1.94
C LEU A 218 -24.75 1.38 -2.42
N SER A 219 -23.57 1.84 -2.85
CA SER A 219 -23.43 3.24 -3.29
C SER A 219 -24.00 3.47 -4.70
N LEU A 220 -24.48 4.68 -4.98
CA LEU A 220 -24.92 5.07 -6.32
C LEU A 220 -23.77 5.06 -7.34
N ALA A 221 -22.52 5.24 -6.88
CA ALA A 221 -21.34 5.09 -7.74
C ALA A 221 -21.11 3.63 -8.13
N GLU A 222 -21.35 2.67 -7.22
CA GLU A 222 -21.32 1.24 -7.51
C GLU A 222 -22.42 0.86 -8.51
N VAL A 223 -23.64 1.36 -8.32
CA VAL A 223 -24.76 1.14 -9.26
C VAL A 223 -24.42 1.68 -10.65
N GLY A 224 -23.87 2.89 -10.73
CA GLY A 224 -23.42 3.48 -11.99
C GLY A 224 -22.31 2.66 -12.66
N PHE A 225 -21.33 2.20 -11.90
CA PHE A 225 -20.24 1.35 -12.39
C PHE A 225 -20.78 0.05 -13.00
N VAL A 226 -21.65 -0.66 -12.27
CA VAL A 226 -22.29 -1.90 -12.74
C VAL A 226 -23.16 -1.65 -13.97
N TYR A 227 -23.89 -0.52 -14.01
CA TYR A 227 -24.67 -0.10 -15.16
C TYR A 227 -23.78 0.02 -16.40
N PHE A 228 -22.78 0.90 -16.41
CA PHE A 228 -21.93 1.13 -17.59
C PHE A 228 -21.16 -0.13 -17.99
N LEU A 229 -20.64 -0.89 -17.02
CA LEU A 229 -19.92 -2.13 -17.30
C LEU A 229 -20.83 -3.19 -17.94
N GLY A 230 -22.04 -3.38 -17.42
CA GLY A 230 -22.98 -4.34 -18.00
C GLY A 230 -23.50 -3.91 -19.36
N THR A 231 -23.66 -2.60 -19.61
CA THR A 231 -24.04 -2.10 -20.93
C THR A 231 -22.91 -2.30 -21.97
N ILE A 232 -21.63 -2.20 -21.56
CA ILE A 232 -20.46 -2.55 -22.40
C ILE A 232 -20.44 -4.06 -22.70
N PHE A 233 -20.67 -4.92 -21.70
CA PHE A 233 -20.75 -6.37 -21.94
C PHE A 233 -21.93 -6.75 -22.83
N SER A 234 -23.08 -6.09 -22.66
CA SER A 234 -24.22 -6.30 -23.54
C SER A 234 -23.89 -5.89 -24.98
N PHE A 235 -23.15 -4.79 -25.18
CA PHE A 235 -22.68 -4.38 -26.50
C PHE A 235 -21.72 -5.40 -27.13
N ALA A 236 -20.83 -6.01 -26.34
CA ALA A 236 -19.95 -7.08 -26.81
C ALA A 236 -20.73 -8.32 -27.32
N LEU A 237 -21.89 -8.60 -26.73
CA LEU A 237 -22.74 -9.73 -27.11
C LEU A 237 -23.70 -9.40 -28.26
N SER A 238 -24.20 -8.17 -28.33
CA SER A 238 -25.10 -7.70 -29.38
C SER A 238 -24.96 -6.20 -29.58
N SER A 239 -24.78 -5.73 -30.81
CA SER A 239 -24.66 -4.30 -31.13
C SER A 239 -26.00 -3.53 -31.12
N ALA A 240 -27.16 -4.20 -30.90
CA ALA A 240 -28.48 -3.57 -30.97
C ALA A 240 -28.64 -2.34 -30.04
N LEU A 241 -28.54 -1.12 -30.61
CA LEU A 241 -28.60 0.14 -29.88
C LEU A 241 -29.99 0.50 -29.32
N PRO A 242 -31.12 0.27 -30.02
CA PRO A 242 -32.43 0.73 -29.55
C PRO A 242 -32.87 0.09 -28.22
N ALA A 243 -32.59 -1.21 -28.03
CA ALA A 243 -32.89 -1.89 -26.77
C ALA A 243 -32.09 -1.32 -25.59
N LYS A 244 -30.85 -0.87 -25.82
CA LYS A 244 -30.02 -0.21 -24.82
C LYS A 244 -30.48 1.22 -24.54
N GLY A 245 -31.03 1.90 -25.55
CA GLY A 245 -31.67 3.21 -25.42
C GLY A 245 -32.87 3.19 -24.46
N LEU A 246 -33.70 2.15 -24.52
CA LEU A 246 -34.81 1.97 -23.57
C LEU A 246 -34.32 1.87 -22.13
N VAL A 247 -33.22 1.16 -21.89
CA VAL A 247 -32.67 1.03 -20.54
C VAL A 247 -32.00 2.33 -20.07
N ALA A 248 -31.31 3.04 -20.96
CA ALA A 248 -30.81 4.38 -20.65
C ALA A 248 -31.97 5.33 -20.26
N GLY A 249 -33.10 5.26 -20.98
CA GLY A 249 -34.32 6.01 -20.68
C GLY A 249 -34.91 5.69 -19.30
N ALA A 250 -34.91 4.41 -18.91
CA ALA A 250 -35.41 3.97 -17.60
C ALA A 250 -34.61 4.53 -16.42
N VAL A 251 -33.33 4.88 -16.63
CA VAL A 251 -32.46 5.44 -15.58
C VAL A 251 -32.57 6.97 -15.48
N LEU A 252 -33.08 7.67 -16.51
CA LEU A 252 -33.16 9.14 -16.50
C LEU A 252 -33.96 9.74 -15.32
N PRO A 253 -35.08 9.17 -14.84
CA PRO A 253 -35.77 9.68 -13.66
C PRO A 253 -34.89 9.73 -12.41
N LEU A 254 -33.95 8.78 -12.25
CA LEU A 254 -33.00 8.76 -11.14
C LEU A 254 -32.04 9.97 -11.21
N THR A 255 -31.68 10.41 -12.41
CA THR A 255 -30.82 11.60 -12.59
C THR A 255 -31.52 12.87 -12.13
N LEU A 256 -32.83 13.00 -12.41
CA LEU A 256 -33.63 14.14 -11.95
C LEU A 256 -33.74 14.15 -10.41
N TRP A 257 -33.98 12.99 -9.81
CA TRP A 257 -33.96 12.83 -8.35
C TRP A 257 -32.60 13.22 -7.75
N SER A 258 -31.49 12.76 -8.34
CA SER A 258 -30.14 13.06 -7.87
C SER A 258 -29.81 14.57 -7.93
N VAL A 259 -30.25 15.27 -8.98
CA VAL A 259 -30.12 16.74 -9.08
C VAL A 259 -30.95 17.44 -8.00
N TYR A 260 -32.21 17.01 -7.79
CA TYR A 260 -33.05 17.54 -6.72
C TYR A 260 -32.39 17.35 -5.35
N TYR A 261 -31.87 16.15 -5.07
CA TYR A 261 -31.22 15.83 -3.81
C TYR A 261 -29.98 16.71 -3.57
N GLN A 262 -29.10 16.82 -4.57
CA GLN A 262 -27.89 17.66 -4.48
C GLN A 262 -28.21 19.13 -4.22
N GLY A 263 -29.15 19.70 -4.97
CA GLY A 263 -29.50 21.12 -4.87
C GLY A 263 -30.33 21.48 -3.64
N ARG A 264 -31.31 20.67 -3.26
CA ARG A 264 -32.28 21.02 -2.20
C ARG A 264 -31.99 20.37 -0.86
N VAL A 265 -31.53 19.13 -0.84
CA VAL A 265 -31.34 18.36 0.40
C VAL A 265 -29.89 18.48 0.88
N ALA A 266 -28.92 18.10 0.05
CA ALA A 266 -27.50 18.15 0.39
C ALA A 266 -26.91 19.56 0.33
N LYS A 267 -27.55 20.49 -0.40
CA LYS A 267 -27.08 21.88 -0.61
C LYS A 267 -25.62 21.96 -1.08
N ALA A 268 -25.19 20.95 -1.84
CA ALA A 268 -23.83 20.79 -2.34
C ALA A 268 -23.87 20.13 -3.72
N TRP A 269 -22.99 20.57 -4.60
CA TRP A 269 -22.90 20.06 -5.97
C TRP A 269 -21.70 19.14 -6.16
N CYS A 270 -21.92 17.99 -6.79
CA CYS A 270 -20.87 17.05 -7.16
C CYS A 270 -20.62 17.12 -8.67
N THR A 271 -19.49 17.69 -9.08
CA THR A 271 -19.11 17.86 -10.51
C THR A 271 -19.04 16.53 -11.25
N LEU A 272 -18.47 15.50 -10.62
CA LEU A 272 -18.36 14.15 -11.18
C LEU A 272 -19.73 13.48 -11.35
N CYS A 273 -20.63 13.64 -10.37
CA CYS A 273 -21.98 13.10 -10.40
C CYS A 273 -22.82 13.77 -11.51
N LEU A 274 -22.69 15.10 -11.65
CA LEU A 274 -23.28 15.85 -12.77
C LEU A 274 -22.73 15.38 -14.13
N GLY A 275 -21.43 15.07 -14.19
CA GLY A 275 -20.81 14.47 -15.38
C GLY A 275 -21.42 13.12 -15.74
N VAL A 276 -21.58 12.21 -14.77
CA VAL A 276 -22.24 10.91 -15.00
C VAL A 276 -23.66 11.09 -15.51
N MET A 277 -24.41 12.04 -14.93
CA MET A 277 -25.78 12.34 -15.38
C MET A 277 -25.78 12.86 -16.83
N ALA A 278 -24.90 13.79 -17.17
CA ALA A 278 -24.77 14.28 -18.55
C ALA A 278 -24.45 13.14 -19.53
N VAL A 279 -23.56 12.23 -19.16
CA VAL A 279 -23.23 11.04 -19.96
C VAL A 279 -24.45 10.14 -20.17
N LEU A 280 -25.30 9.93 -19.16
CA LEU A 280 -26.53 9.14 -19.29
C LEU A 280 -27.52 9.78 -20.28
N TRP A 281 -27.69 11.10 -20.23
CA TRP A 281 -28.52 11.85 -21.18
C TRP A 281 -27.97 11.80 -22.61
N ILE A 282 -26.65 11.95 -22.78
CA ILE A 282 -25.99 11.81 -24.09
C ILE A 282 -26.14 10.38 -24.62
N SER A 283 -25.95 9.37 -23.77
CA SER A 283 -26.12 7.96 -24.11
C SER A 283 -27.53 7.67 -24.60
N PHE A 284 -28.55 8.22 -23.94
CA PHE A 284 -29.94 8.11 -24.38
C PHE A 284 -30.15 8.78 -25.74
N GLY A 285 -29.66 10.01 -25.94
CA GLY A 285 -29.80 10.73 -27.20
C GLY A 285 -29.13 10.02 -28.39
N VAL A 286 -27.89 9.54 -28.21
CA VAL A 286 -27.11 8.86 -29.27
C VAL A 286 -27.65 7.47 -29.59
N SER A 287 -28.43 6.85 -28.69
CA SER A 287 -29.00 5.53 -28.93
C SER A 287 -30.10 5.49 -30.01
N PHE A 288 -30.64 6.66 -30.39
CA PHE A 288 -31.61 6.80 -31.48
C PHE A 288 -30.94 7.48 -32.69
N PRO A 289 -31.12 6.96 -33.91
CA PRO A 289 -30.55 7.57 -35.10
C PRO A 289 -31.12 8.97 -35.34
N LEU A 290 -30.28 9.92 -35.78
CA LEU A 290 -30.68 11.27 -36.18
C LEU A 290 -31.80 11.20 -37.23
N GLY A 291 -33.02 11.57 -36.85
CA GLY A 291 -34.22 11.55 -37.70
C GLY A 291 -35.27 10.48 -37.33
N GLY A 292 -34.94 9.53 -36.44
CA GLY A 292 -35.92 8.63 -35.85
C GLY A 292 -36.63 9.29 -34.67
N SER A 293 -37.97 9.30 -34.64
CA SER A 293 -38.70 9.80 -33.48
C SER A 293 -38.50 8.86 -32.28
N PRO A 294 -38.15 9.35 -31.08
CA PRO A 294 -38.02 8.52 -29.87
C PRO A 294 -39.34 7.84 -29.45
N LEU A 295 -40.47 8.31 -30.00
CA LEU A 295 -41.83 7.79 -29.80
C LEU A 295 -42.38 7.03 -31.03
N GLY A 296 -41.57 6.86 -32.09
CA GLY A 296 -41.98 6.22 -33.35
C GLY A 296 -41.91 4.71 -33.27
N GLY A 297 -42.74 4.13 -32.40
CA GLY A 297 -42.83 2.69 -32.16
C GLY A 297 -41.74 2.19 -31.22
N ILE A 298 -42.15 1.45 -30.19
CA ILE A 298 -41.22 0.65 -29.39
C ILE A 298 -40.65 -0.40 -30.35
N PRO A 299 -39.33 -0.40 -30.62
CA PRO A 299 -38.74 -1.43 -31.47
C PRO A 299 -39.05 -2.79 -30.87
N SER A 300 -39.46 -3.76 -31.69
CA SER A 300 -39.72 -5.12 -31.21
C SER A 300 -38.42 -5.72 -30.68
N VAL A 301 -38.27 -5.72 -29.36
CA VAL A 301 -37.10 -6.32 -28.70
C VAL A 301 -37.39 -7.80 -28.52
N ALA A 302 -36.58 -8.64 -29.16
CA ALA A 302 -36.73 -10.09 -29.05
C ALA A 302 -36.37 -10.56 -27.62
N LEU A 303 -37.04 -11.60 -27.12
CA LEU A 303 -36.86 -12.10 -25.75
C LEU A 303 -35.41 -12.52 -25.46
N ASN A 304 -34.71 -13.06 -26.46
CA ASN A 304 -33.29 -13.40 -26.38
C ASN A 304 -32.39 -12.16 -26.18
N GLN A 305 -32.76 -10.99 -26.71
CA GLN A 305 -32.04 -9.73 -26.50
C GLN A 305 -32.23 -9.21 -25.07
N LEU A 306 -33.44 -9.34 -24.51
CA LEU A 306 -33.70 -9.01 -23.10
C LEU A 306 -32.94 -9.95 -22.15
N GLY A 307 -32.92 -11.26 -22.46
CA GLY A 307 -32.13 -12.23 -21.71
C GLY A 307 -30.62 -11.92 -21.75
N ALA A 308 -30.10 -11.56 -22.92
CA ALA A 308 -28.72 -11.13 -23.10
C ALA A 308 -28.39 -9.87 -22.29
N LEU A 309 -29.25 -8.83 -22.33
CA LEU A 309 -29.10 -7.60 -21.55
C LEU A 309 -29.06 -7.88 -20.04
N GLY A 310 -30.06 -8.61 -19.54
CA GLY A 310 -30.13 -8.97 -18.12
C GLY A 310 -28.93 -9.81 -17.69
N GLY A 311 -28.55 -10.81 -18.49
CA GLY A 311 -27.37 -11.64 -18.24
C GLY A 311 -26.08 -10.82 -18.17
N SER A 312 -25.88 -9.86 -19.07
CA SER A 312 -24.70 -8.99 -19.05
C SER A 312 -24.61 -8.12 -17.78
N TRP A 313 -25.71 -7.56 -17.30
CA TRP A 313 -25.70 -6.83 -16.01
C TRP A 313 -25.48 -7.75 -14.81
N LEU A 314 -26.04 -8.97 -14.82
CA LEU A 314 -25.77 -9.95 -13.76
C LEU A 314 -24.29 -10.33 -13.71
N VAL A 315 -23.66 -10.53 -14.87
CA VAL A 315 -22.21 -10.78 -14.96
C VAL A 315 -21.41 -9.59 -14.44
N ALA A 316 -21.75 -8.36 -14.85
CA ALA A 316 -21.09 -7.15 -14.37
C ALA A 316 -21.23 -6.97 -12.85
N ALA A 317 -22.42 -7.19 -12.30
CA ALA A 317 -22.69 -7.15 -10.87
C ALA A 317 -21.88 -8.22 -10.12
N GLY A 318 -21.91 -9.47 -10.61
CA GLY A 318 -21.15 -10.58 -10.02
C GLY A 318 -19.65 -10.29 -9.99
N LEU A 319 -19.08 -9.81 -11.10
CA LEU A 319 -17.67 -9.40 -11.17
C LEU A 319 -17.36 -8.25 -10.21
N TRP A 320 -18.22 -7.23 -10.12
CA TRP A 320 -18.04 -6.15 -9.15
C TRP A 320 -18.06 -6.66 -7.71
N PHE A 321 -19.04 -7.47 -7.31
CA PHE A 321 -19.15 -7.97 -5.94
C PHE A 321 -18.01 -8.93 -5.56
N LEU A 322 -17.45 -9.67 -6.51
CA LEU A 322 -16.24 -10.46 -6.30
C LEU A 322 -15.01 -9.57 -6.05
N VAL A 323 -14.89 -8.45 -6.76
CA VAL A 323 -13.74 -7.52 -6.67
C VAL A 323 -13.88 -6.54 -5.50
N ARG A 324 -15.11 -6.17 -5.13
CA ARG A 324 -15.45 -5.20 -4.08
C ARG A 324 -14.71 -5.40 -2.76
N PRO A 325 -14.70 -6.59 -2.12
CA PRO A 325 -13.98 -6.76 -0.85
C PRO A 325 -12.49 -6.49 -0.99
N PHE A 326 -11.88 -6.85 -2.13
CA PHE A 326 -10.48 -6.53 -2.39
C PHE A 326 -10.26 -5.03 -2.56
N VAL A 327 -11.14 -4.32 -3.27
CA VAL A 327 -10.98 -2.86 -3.44
C VAL A 327 -11.12 -2.12 -2.11
N VAL A 328 -12.18 -2.42 -1.36
CA VAL A 328 -12.50 -1.71 -0.10
C VAL A 328 -11.50 -2.06 1.01
N THR A 329 -11.25 -3.35 1.26
CA THR A 329 -10.39 -3.78 2.36
C THR A 329 -8.93 -3.40 2.13
N THR A 330 -8.44 -3.42 0.88
CA THR A 330 -7.04 -3.09 0.61
C THR A 330 -6.77 -1.58 0.72
N GLN A 331 -7.73 -0.73 0.32
CA GLN A 331 -7.58 0.72 0.41
C GLN A 331 -7.68 1.22 1.86
N GLN A 332 -8.63 0.71 2.63
CA GLN A 332 -8.78 1.09 4.05
C GLN A 332 -7.58 0.67 4.89
N LYS A 333 -7.08 -0.56 4.70
CA LYS A 333 -5.87 -1.04 5.41
C LYS A 333 -4.64 -0.19 5.09
N ARG A 334 -4.33 0.04 3.81
CA ARG A 334 -3.16 0.84 3.40
C ARG A 334 -3.18 2.28 3.94
N GLY A 335 -4.35 2.90 4.03
CA GLY A 335 -4.46 4.28 4.51
C GLY A 335 -4.18 4.43 6.01
N VAL A 336 -4.58 3.44 6.80
CA VAL A 336 -4.50 3.42 8.27
C VAL A 336 -3.18 2.81 8.74
N ASP A 337 -2.74 1.71 8.11
CA ASP A 337 -1.50 1.02 8.47
C ASP A 337 -0.26 1.91 8.23
N GLY A 338 -0.25 2.74 7.18
CA GLY A 338 0.87 3.64 6.90
C GLY A 338 0.96 4.88 7.81
N GLU A 339 -0.16 5.32 8.42
CA GLU A 339 -0.14 6.39 9.43
C GLU A 339 0.18 5.84 10.81
N LEU A 340 -0.40 4.69 11.18
CA LEU A 340 -0.07 3.97 12.42
C LEU A 340 1.37 3.49 12.44
N GLY A 341 1.88 2.98 11.32
CA GLY A 341 3.27 2.54 11.19
C GLY A 341 4.26 3.68 11.40
N ARG A 342 3.99 4.87 10.86
CA ARG A 342 4.84 6.05 11.11
C ARG A 342 4.88 6.46 12.57
N TRP A 343 3.76 6.35 13.27
CA TRP A 343 3.70 6.59 14.71
C TRP A 343 4.45 5.51 15.49
N ARG A 344 4.22 4.22 15.18
CA ARG A 344 4.87 3.08 15.84
C ARG A 344 6.38 3.02 15.60
N HIS A 345 6.88 3.47 14.47
CA HIS A 345 8.32 3.49 14.19
C HIS A 345 9.06 4.72 14.74
N ASN A 346 8.36 5.70 15.33
CA ASN A 346 9.00 6.88 15.88
C ASN A 346 9.60 6.57 17.26
N SER A 347 10.92 6.41 17.32
CA SER A 347 11.63 6.07 18.55
C SER A 347 11.42 7.06 19.69
N SER A 348 11.23 8.36 19.43
CA SER A 348 10.97 9.33 20.49
C SER A 348 9.61 9.10 21.17
N LEU A 349 8.59 8.80 20.37
CA LEU A 349 7.24 8.48 20.89
C LEU A 349 7.22 7.13 21.59
N PHE A 350 7.94 6.15 21.04
CA PHE A 350 8.13 4.85 21.68
C PHE A 350 8.81 4.99 23.05
N LEU A 351 9.96 5.66 23.12
CA LEU A 351 10.70 5.86 24.36
C LEU A 351 9.88 6.66 25.38
N ALA A 352 9.13 7.68 24.96
CA ALA A 352 8.23 8.42 25.84
C ALA A 352 7.13 7.51 26.41
N SER A 353 6.52 6.67 25.58
CA SER A 353 5.50 5.70 26.00
C SER A 353 6.07 4.65 26.94
N LEU A 354 7.27 4.13 26.66
CA LEU A 354 7.96 3.16 27.50
C LEU A 354 8.34 3.75 28.86
N ARG A 355 8.90 4.98 28.89
CA ARG A 355 9.23 5.70 30.14
C ARG A 355 8.00 6.02 31.00
N GLY A 356 6.83 6.11 30.38
CA GLY A 356 5.55 6.27 31.09
C GLY A 356 5.07 5.00 31.81
N GLN A 357 5.59 3.82 31.47
CA GLN A 357 5.23 2.55 32.14
C GLN A 357 5.90 2.45 33.50
N SER A 358 5.23 1.79 34.45
CA SER A 358 5.84 1.44 35.74
C SER A 358 7.07 0.56 35.55
N SER A 359 8.13 0.85 36.29
CA SER A 359 9.30 -0.02 36.35
C SER A 359 9.00 -1.19 37.26
N THR A 360 9.13 -2.41 36.73
CA THR A 360 9.08 -3.65 37.48
C THR A 360 10.52 -4.09 37.78
N ASP A 361 10.79 -4.52 39.00
CA ASP A 361 12.08 -5.14 39.31
C ASP A 361 12.18 -6.49 38.61
N LEU A 362 13.19 -6.60 37.74
CA LEU A 362 13.51 -7.79 36.96
C LEU A 362 14.88 -8.34 37.36
N ALA A 363 15.16 -8.38 38.66
CA ALA A 363 16.29 -9.14 39.20
C ALA A 363 16.35 -10.55 38.58
N PRO A 364 17.54 -11.05 38.20
CA PRO A 364 17.69 -12.37 37.61
C PRO A 364 17.06 -13.46 38.48
N LEU A 365 16.29 -14.35 37.86
CA LEU A 365 15.70 -15.50 38.55
C LEU A 365 16.54 -16.77 38.31
N PRO A 366 16.54 -17.73 39.24
CA PRO A 366 17.12 -19.05 39.01
C PRO A 366 16.47 -19.71 37.80
N ASP A 367 17.25 -20.44 36.99
CA ASP A 367 16.79 -21.16 35.80
C ASP A 367 16.15 -20.29 34.70
N GLU A 368 16.35 -18.97 34.72
CA GLU A 368 16.00 -18.06 33.61
C GLU A 368 16.91 -18.29 32.41
N ASP A 369 16.34 -18.50 31.22
CA ASP A 369 17.16 -18.60 30.00
C ASP A 369 17.71 -17.22 29.65
N GLN A 370 19.03 -17.10 29.51
CA GLN A 370 19.71 -15.87 29.13
C GLN A 370 20.47 -16.07 27.82
N ILE A 371 20.20 -15.23 26.84
CA ILE A 371 20.81 -15.27 25.51
C ILE A 371 21.42 -13.89 25.22
N GLY A 372 22.71 -13.86 24.86
CA GLY A 372 23.46 -12.63 24.61
C GLY A 372 24.32 -12.18 25.80
N SER A 373 24.95 -11.01 25.66
CA SER A 373 25.86 -10.47 26.67
C SER A 373 25.09 -9.97 27.92
N PRO A 374 25.54 -10.30 29.15
CA PRO A 374 25.00 -9.71 30.37
C PRO A 374 25.20 -8.18 30.48
N ASP A 375 26.20 -7.65 29.77
CA ASP A 375 26.55 -6.22 29.77
C ASP A 375 25.80 -5.43 28.68
N ALA A 376 24.87 -6.07 27.96
CA ALA A 376 24.14 -5.41 26.89
C ALA A 376 23.25 -4.26 27.44
N PRO A 377 23.23 -3.09 26.79
CA PRO A 377 22.46 -1.93 27.23
C PRO A 377 20.94 -2.14 27.17
N VAL A 378 20.46 -3.07 26.33
CA VAL A 378 19.05 -3.42 26.21
C VAL A 378 18.82 -4.83 26.72
N VAL A 379 18.06 -4.97 27.80
CA VAL A 379 17.60 -6.24 28.35
C VAL A 379 16.12 -6.41 28.04
N LEU A 380 15.82 -7.35 27.16
CA LEU A 380 14.46 -7.75 26.83
C LEU A 380 14.09 -9.00 27.61
N THR A 381 13.13 -8.89 28.52
CA THR A 381 12.62 -10.03 29.31
C THR A 381 11.26 -10.46 28.77
N MET A 382 11.15 -11.72 28.36
CA MET A 382 9.92 -12.33 27.89
C MET A 382 9.37 -13.30 28.95
N VAL A 383 8.14 -13.08 29.37
CA VAL A 383 7.37 -14.07 30.14
C VAL A 383 6.65 -14.98 29.17
N SER A 384 6.99 -16.26 29.22
CA SER A 384 6.59 -17.27 28.25
C SER A 384 5.82 -18.40 28.92
N ASN A 385 4.79 -18.91 28.26
CA ASN A 385 4.21 -20.21 28.59
C ASN A 385 4.63 -21.21 27.49
N PRO A 386 5.29 -22.33 27.83
CA PRO A 386 5.76 -23.32 26.85
C PRO A 386 4.66 -23.91 25.95
N HIS A 387 3.41 -23.90 26.41
CA HIS A 387 2.25 -24.38 25.65
C HIS A 387 1.53 -23.29 24.85
N CYS A 388 2.05 -22.06 24.82
CA CYS A 388 1.44 -20.92 24.15
C CYS A 388 2.02 -20.71 22.74
N ASN A 389 1.17 -20.87 21.70
CA ASN A 389 1.57 -20.64 20.31
C ASN A 389 2.07 -19.20 20.06
N PRO A 390 1.40 -18.13 20.52
CA PRO A 390 1.95 -16.77 20.45
C PRO A 390 3.33 -16.60 21.08
N CYS A 391 3.63 -17.34 22.17
CA CYS A 391 4.97 -17.29 22.78
C CYS A 391 6.04 -17.89 21.86
N LYS A 392 5.71 -18.97 21.14
CA LYS A 392 6.61 -19.58 20.15
C LYS A 392 6.95 -18.62 19.01
N ASP A 393 5.97 -17.86 18.53
CA ASP A 393 6.18 -16.90 17.45
C ASP A 393 7.02 -15.71 17.94
N ALA A 394 6.71 -15.16 19.13
CA ALA A 394 7.52 -14.12 19.76
C ALA A 394 8.96 -14.58 20.00
N TYR A 395 9.17 -15.80 20.52
CA TYR A 395 10.50 -16.35 20.76
C TYR A 395 11.34 -16.43 19.46
N ARG A 396 10.77 -16.92 18.36
CA ARG A 396 11.46 -16.98 17.06
C ARG A 396 11.88 -15.60 16.57
N GLU A 397 11.01 -14.63 16.77
CA GLU A 397 11.28 -13.27 16.36
C GLU A 397 12.37 -12.62 17.22
N LEU A 398 12.26 -12.71 18.54
CA LEU A 398 13.23 -12.13 19.46
C LEU A 398 14.61 -12.76 19.35
N THR A 399 14.70 -14.07 19.14
CA THR A 399 15.99 -14.73 18.89
C THR A 399 16.59 -14.33 17.54
N THR A 400 15.76 -14.04 16.53
CA THR A 400 16.25 -13.46 15.27
C THR A 400 16.87 -12.08 15.51
N TRP A 401 16.25 -11.24 16.33
CA TRP A 401 16.78 -9.91 16.64
C TRP A 401 17.98 -9.95 17.57
N GLN A 402 18.01 -10.85 18.55
CA GLN A 402 19.16 -11.03 19.42
C GLN A 402 20.40 -11.44 18.60
N ASN A 403 20.25 -12.34 17.63
CA ASN A 403 21.35 -12.70 16.73
C ASN A 403 21.83 -11.51 15.87
N TYR A 404 20.94 -10.56 15.57
CA TYR A 404 21.26 -9.38 14.77
C TYR A 404 21.92 -8.27 15.59
N PHE A 405 21.48 -8.08 16.83
CA PHE A 405 21.93 -7.04 17.76
C PHE A 405 22.71 -7.64 18.93
N CYS A 406 23.65 -8.55 18.66
CA CYS A 406 24.26 -9.43 19.66
C CYS A 406 24.94 -8.70 20.84
N ASP A 407 25.51 -7.52 20.57
CA ASP A 407 26.23 -6.72 21.57
C ASP A 407 25.31 -5.71 22.28
N GLU A 408 24.15 -5.41 21.68
CA GLU A 408 23.22 -4.37 22.14
C GLU A 408 22.04 -4.96 22.92
N LEU A 409 21.67 -6.22 22.64
CA LEU A 409 20.46 -6.87 23.14
C LEU A 409 20.75 -8.17 23.89
N GLN A 410 20.41 -8.20 25.18
CA GLN A 410 20.23 -9.41 25.97
C GLN A 410 18.77 -9.85 25.94
N LEU A 411 18.52 -11.12 25.68
CA LEU A 411 17.20 -11.74 25.80
C LEU A 411 17.16 -12.62 27.05
N ARG A 412 16.16 -12.39 27.91
CA ARG A 412 15.88 -13.20 29.10
C ARG A 412 14.49 -13.82 28.99
N ILE A 413 14.33 -15.08 29.38
CA ILE A 413 13.05 -15.79 29.26
C ILE A 413 12.68 -16.44 30.57
N ARG A 414 11.50 -16.04 31.08
CA ARG A 414 10.87 -16.60 32.27
C ARG A 414 9.73 -17.50 31.85
N HIS A 415 9.93 -18.80 31.98
CA HIS A 415 8.87 -19.78 31.72
C HIS A 415 7.93 -19.87 32.91
N ILE A 416 6.63 -19.77 32.65
CA ILE A 416 5.56 -19.92 33.65
C ILE A 416 4.59 -21.01 33.22
N ASN A 417 3.87 -21.60 34.19
CA ASN A 417 2.88 -22.66 33.98
C ASN A 417 3.43 -23.83 33.13
N SER A 418 4.70 -24.15 33.33
CA SER A 418 5.42 -25.21 32.60
C SER A 418 5.12 -26.62 33.12
N GLY A 419 4.65 -26.73 34.37
CA GLY A 419 4.53 -28.00 35.08
C GLY A 419 5.86 -28.55 35.62
N GLU A 420 6.98 -27.82 35.42
CA GLU A 420 8.30 -28.21 35.90
C GLU A 420 8.65 -27.49 37.20
N GLU A 421 9.14 -28.22 38.20
CA GLU A 421 9.46 -27.70 39.55
C GLU A 421 10.51 -26.57 39.52
N ARG A 422 11.47 -26.63 38.61
CA ARG A 422 12.51 -25.59 38.48
C ARG A 422 11.98 -24.19 38.16
N TYR A 423 10.75 -24.07 37.63
CA TYR A 423 10.15 -22.80 37.26
C TYR A 423 9.15 -22.25 38.29
N GLN A 424 8.98 -22.89 39.46
CA GLN A 424 8.06 -22.41 40.51
C GLN A 424 8.36 -20.97 40.98
N THR A 425 9.63 -20.58 40.99
CA THR A 425 10.04 -19.21 41.31
C THR A 425 9.54 -18.21 40.26
N HIS A 426 9.50 -18.60 38.99
CA HIS A 426 8.96 -17.76 37.92
C HIS A 426 7.45 -17.59 38.05
N ASP A 427 6.73 -18.65 38.39
CA ASP A 427 5.28 -18.61 38.62
C ASP A 427 4.95 -17.65 39.77
N THR A 428 5.66 -17.78 40.90
CA THR A 428 5.48 -16.92 42.07
C THR A 428 5.78 -15.45 41.73
N TRP A 429 6.86 -15.18 40.99
CA TRP A 429 7.17 -13.83 40.53
C TRP A 429 6.10 -13.29 39.58
N ALA A 430 5.59 -14.11 38.66
CA ALA A 430 4.59 -13.68 37.68
C ALA A 430 3.25 -13.29 38.34
N GLU A 431 2.85 -13.98 39.41
CA GLU A 431 1.71 -13.59 40.24
C GLU A 431 1.93 -12.23 40.91
N GLN A 432 3.11 -12.01 41.50
CA GLN A 432 3.47 -10.74 42.15
C GLN A 432 3.56 -9.57 41.16
N ALA A 433 4.07 -9.84 39.95
CA ALA A 433 4.17 -8.87 38.87
C ALA A 433 2.83 -8.67 38.11
N ALA A 434 1.75 -9.33 38.54
CA ALA A 434 0.42 -9.28 37.93
C ALA A 434 0.47 -9.57 36.42
N ILE A 435 1.15 -10.65 36.02
CA ILE A 435 1.19 -11.09 34.62
C ILE A 435 -0.17 -11.72 34.25
N GLU A 436 -0.96 -10.99 33.47
CA GLU A 436 -2.30 -11.43 33.06
C GLU A 436 -2.31 -12.30 31.78
N TYR A 437 -1.29 -12.17 30.92
CA TYR A 437 -1.23 -12.87 29.63
C TYR A 437 0.20 -13.19 29.20
N THR A 438 0.35 -14.14 28.27
CA THR A 438 1.63 -14.50 27.66
C THR A 438 1.53 -14.47 26.12
N PRO A 439 2.55 -13.98 25.39
CA PRO A 439 3.79 -13.43 25.94
C PRO A 439 3.58 -12.04 26.53
N THR A 440 4.17 -11.78 27.70
CA THR A 440 4.35 -10.41 28.21
C THR A 440 5.82 -10.04 28.05
N LEU A 441 6.08 -8.85 27.49
CA LEU A 441 7.44 -8.38 27.22
C LEU A 441 7.78 -7.19 28.11
N PHE A 442 9.03 -7.15 28.55
CA PHE A 442 9.61 -6.03 29.27
C PHE A 442 10.92 -5.60 28.62
N ILE A 443 11.16 -4.30 28.54
CA ILE A 443 12.41 -3.69 28.07
C ILE A 443 12.99 -2.90 29.23
N ASN A 444 14.19 -3.28 29.70
CA ASN A 444 14.89 -2.61 30.80
C ASN A 444 13.99 -2.41 32.04
N GLY A 445 13.24 -3.45 32.44
CA GLY A 445 12.33 -3.40 33.58
C GLY A 445 10.94 -2.85 33.30
N ARG A 446 10.66 -2.31 32.10
CA ARG A 446 9.38 -1.66 31.78
C ARG A 446 8.55 -2.49 30.82
N LYS A 447 7.26 -2.70 31.14
CA LYS A 447 6.34 -3.47 30.28
C LYS A 447 6.22 -2.81 28.90
N LEU A 448 6.21 -3.61 27.83
CA LEU A 448 6.00 -3.12 26.48
C LEU A 448 4.59 -2.47 26.39
N PRO A 449 4.46 -1.20 25.96
CA PRO A 449 3.15 -0.54 25.88
C PRO A 449 2.26 -1.20 24.80
N GLU A 450 0.97 -1.29 25.06
CA GLU A 450 -0.04 -1.95 24.19
C GLU A 450 -0.06 -1.55 22.71
N PRO A 451 0.20 -0.30 22.29
CA PRO A 451 0.19 0.02 20.86
C PRO A 451 1.40 -0.58 20.10
N TYR A 452 2.36 -1.18 20.79
CA TYR A 452 3.54 -1.82 20.22
C TYR A 452 3.48 -3.35 20.33
N SER A 453 4.01 -4.00 19.32
CA SER A 453 4.13 -5.45 19.20
C SER A 453 5.60 -5.86 19.19
N VAL A 454 5.86 -7.16 19.31
CA VAL A 454 7.20 -7.76 19.20
C VAL A 454 7.95 -7.28 17.94
N ASN A 455 7.22 -7.14 16.82
CA ASN A 455 7.77 -6.70 15.53
C ASN A 455 8.25 -5.25 15.50
N ASP A 456 7.77 -4.41 16.42
CA ASP A 456 8.16 -3.00 16.43
C ASP A 456 9.47 -2.77 17.20
N ILE A 457 9.81 -3.67 18.12
CA ILE A 457 10.99 -3.52 19.00
C ILE A 457 12.26 -3.34 18.17
N ARG A 458 12.37 -4.05 17.05
CA ARG A 458 13.55 -3.99 16.16
C ARG A 458 13.89 -2.58 15.65
N TYR A 459 12.90 -1.69 15.52
CA TYR A 459 13.13 -0.32 15.04
C TYR A 459 13.67 0.60 16.14
N HIS A 460 13.65 0.13 17.39
CA HIS A 460 13.98 0.92 18.55
C HIS A 460 15.20 0.40 19.31
N ILE A 461 15.75 -0.78 18.98
CA ILE A 461 16.88 -1.38 19.73
C ILE A 461 18.08 -0.44 19.79
N ARG A 462 18.53 0.14 18.67
CA ARG A 462 19.65 1.10 18.68
C ARG A 462 19.34 2.35 19.51
N ALA A 463 18.14 2.89 19.35
CA ALA A 463 17.72 4.06 20.12
C ALA A 463 17.57 3.76 21.63
N LEU A 464 17.27 2.51 22.00
CA LEU A 464 17.25 2.03 23.38
C LEU A 464 18.67 1.84 23.92
N ALA A 465 19.61 1.40 23.08
CA ALA A 465 21.01 1.19 23.47
C ALA A 465 21.74 2.51 23.75
N GLU A 466 21.32 3.60 23.10
CA GLU A 466 21.89 4.95 23.27
C GLU A 466 21.23 5.77 24.40
N ALA A 467 20.06 5.36 24.89
CA ALA A 467 19.18 6.14 25.78
C ALA A 467 19.36 5.80 27.26
#